data_AF-K9PQP1-F1
#
_entry.id   AF-K9PQP1-F1
#
_cell.length_a   1.000
_cell.length_b   1.000
_cell.length_c   1.000
_cell.angle_alpha   90.00
_cell.angle_beta   90.00
_cell.angle_gamma   90.00
#
_symmetry.space_group_name_H-M   'P 1'
#
loop_
_entity.id
_entity.type
_entity.pdbx_description
1 polymer ?
#
loop_
_entity_poly.entity_id
_entity_poly.type
_entity_poly.pdbx_seq_one_letter_code
_entity_poly.pdbx_strand_id
1 'polypeptide(L)'
;MSNVKTILETFSSLGRRHTFDLKDGSHYEGYILEVGDIHLVFGGGGPMGSGEDLMIPIDSVDLNTLSFWHEDQKCYIQFSIS
;
A
#
# COMPACT_ATOMS: atom_id res chain seq x y z
N MET A 1 5.63 16.30 -9.18
CA MET A 1 5.48 14.99 -8.53
C MET A 1 4.11 14.96 -7.86
N SER A 2 3.29 13.93 -8.11
CA SER A 2 1.97 13.84 -7.48
C SER A 2 2.14 13.52 -6.00
N ASN A 3 1.31 14.12 -5.14
CA ASN A 3 1.31 13.87 -3.69
C ASN A 3 1.19 12.36 -3.39
N VAL A 4 0.39 11.66 -4.20
CA VAL A 4 0.18 10.21 -4.12
C VAL A 4 1.48 9.42 -4.23
N LYS A 5 2.31 9.70 -5.25
CA LYS A 5 3.56 8.96 -5.48
C LYS A 5 4.49 9.09 -4.27
N THR A 6 4.70 10.30 -3.78
CA THR A 6 5.60 10.57 -2.64
C THR A 6 5.12 9.90 -1.35
N ILE A 7 3.81 9.84 -1.11
CA ILE A 7 3.25 9.10 0.03
C ILE A 7 3.54 7.60 -0.12
N LEU A 8 3.29 7.02 -1.30
CA LEU A 8 3.54 5.60 -1.54
C LEU A 8 5.03 5.24 -1.47
N GLU A 9 5.94 6.10 -1.95
CA GLU A 9 7.39 5.95 -1.79
C GLU A 9 7.79 5.94 -0.31
N THR A 10 7.19 6.82 0.49
CA THR A 10 7.41 6.85 1.94
C THR A 10 7.01 5.52 2.57
N PHE A 11 5.84 4.97 2.19
CA PHE A 11 5.36 3.69 2.70
C PHE A 11 6.27 2.53 2.27
N SER A 12 6.65 2.46 1.00
CA SER A 12 7.60 1.46 0.50
C SER A 12 8.91 1.47 1.28
N SER A 13 9.42 2.66 1.63
CA SER A 13 10.67 2.79 2.40
C SER A 13 10.59 2.27 3.84
N LEU A 14 9.39 2.09 4.40
CA LEU A 14 9.22 1.52 5.76
C LEU A 14 9.58 0.03 5.82
N GLY A 15 9.55 -0.68 4.68
CA GLY A 15 9.81 -2.12 4.63
C GLY A 15 8.84 -2.94 5.48
N ARG A 16 7.59 -2.48 5.61
CA ARG A 16 6.56 -3.09 6.46
C ARG A 16 5.43 -3.66 5.61
N ARG A 17 4.61 -4.52 6.22
CA ARG A 17 3.35 -4.93 5.62
C ARG A 17 2.37 -3.75 5.66
N HIS A 18 1.65 -3.55 4.57
CA HIS A 18 0.71 -2.47 4.37
C HIS A 18 -0.67 -3.02 4.05
N THR A 19 -1.69 -2.22 4.37
CA THR A 19 -3.02 -2.39 3.79
C THR A 19 -3.47 -1.11 3.14
N PHE A 20 -4.28 -1.23 2.09
CA PHE A 20 -5.04 -0.13 1.52
C PHE A 20 -6.22 -0.68 0.72
N ASP A 21 -7.20 0.18 0.53
CA ASP A 21 -8.29 -0.03 -0.40
C ASP A 21 -8.02 0.73 -1.69
N LEU A 22 -8.55 0.21 -2.78
CA LEU A 22 -8.73 0.99 -4.00
C LEU A 22 -10.02 1.79 -3.92
N LYS A 23 -10.13 2.83 -4.75
CA LYS A 23 -11.33 3.66 -4.89
C LYS A 23 -12.57 2.87 -5.34
N ASP A 24 -12.39 1.67 -5.88
CA ASP A 24 -13.48 0.75 -6.23
C ASP A 24 -13.94 -0.16 -5.07
N GLY A 25 -13.28 -0.06 -3.91
CA GLY A 25 -13.57 -0.84 -2.70
C GLY A 25 -12.76 -2.14 -2.58
N SER A 26 -11.86 -2.45 -3.51
CA SER A 26 -11.00 -3.64 -3.43
C SER A 26 -9.94 -3.48 -2.34
N HIS A 27 -9.83 -4.45 -1.43
CA HIS A 27 -8.87 -4.43 -0.32
C HIS A 27 -7.59 -5.20 -0.65
N TYR A 28 -6.44 -4.61 -0.32
CA TYR A 28 -5.12 -5.20 -0.51
C TYR A 28 -4.32 -5.22 0.79
N GLU A 29 -3.60 -6.32 1.02
CA GLU A 29 -2.69 -6.52 2.15
C GLU A 29 -1.39 -7.14 1.64
N GLY A 30 -0.23 -6.61 2.02
CA GLY A 30 1.05 -7.00 1.41
C GLY A 30 2.16 -5.97 1.51
N TYR A 31 3.07 -5.96 0.55
CA TYR A 31 4.25 -5.09 0.53
C TYR A 31 4.32 -4.27 -0.75
N ILE A 32 4.66 -2.98 -0.62
CA ILE A 32 4.95 -2.13 -1.78
C ILE A 32 6.40 -2.39 -2.19
N LEU A 33 6.58 -3.10 -3.30
CA LEU A 33 7.90 -3.53 -3.80
C LEU A 33 8.58 -2.44 -4.62
N GLU A 34 7.81 -1.72 -5.44
CA GLU A 34 8.29 -0.63 -6.29
C GLU A 34 7.19 0.42 -6.49
N VAL A 35 7.56 1.70 -6.59
CA VAL A 35 6.64 2.80 -6.92
C VAL A 35 7.10 3.48 -8.21
N GLY A 36 6.40 3.19 -9.31
CA GLY A 36 6.61 3.84 -10.60
C GLY A 36 5.85 5.16 -10.73
N ASP A 37 5.90 5.75 -11.93
CA ASP A 37 5.21 7.02 -12.21
C ASP A 37 3.68 6.87 -12.34
N ILE A 38 3.20 5.69 -12.76
CA ILE A 38 1.76 5.43 -13.02
C ILE A 38 1.21 4.26 -12.22
N HIS A 39 2.06 3.34 -11.78
CA HIS A 39 1.68 2.13 -11.06
C HIS A 39 2.67 1.83 -9.93
N LEU A 40 2.19 1.20 -8.86
CA LEU A 40 3.04 0.51 -7.90
C LEU A 40 3.06 -0.99 -8.18
N VAL A 41 4.16 -1.63 -7.84
CA VAL A 41 4.29 -3.09 -7.81
C VAL A 41 4.04 -3.53 -6.37
N PHE A 42 3.04 -4.39 -6.19
CA PHE A 42 2.57 -4.83 -4.89
C PHE A 42 2.67 -6.34 -4.75
N GLY A 43 3.47 -6.80 -3.80
CA GLY A 43 3.56 -8.21 -3.44
C GLY A 43 2.44 -8.54 -2.45
N GLY A 44 1.45 -9.33 -2.89
CA GLY A 44 0.34 -9.76 -2.03
C GLY A 44 0.84 -10.61 -0.86
N GLY A 45 0.55 -10.18 0.37
CA GLY A 45 0.89 -10.91 1.58
C GLY A 45 -0.40 -11.21 2.35
N GLY A 46 -0.74 -12.49 2.49
CA GLY A 46 -1.93 -12.97 3.20
C GLY A 46 -2.49 -14.26 2.59
N PRO A 47 -3.51 -14.89 3.19
CA PRO A 47 -4.09 -16.16 2.71
C PRO A 47 -4.66 -16.10 1.28
N MET A 48 -4.90 -14.87 0.79
CA MET A 48 -5.46 -14.58 -0.54
C MET A 48 -4.42 -14.02 -1.52
N GLY A 49 -3.15 -13.92 -1.13
CA GLY A 49 -2.08 -13.46 -2.02
C GLY A 49 -1.87 -14.47 -3.15
N SER A 50 -2.01 -14.03 -4.41
CA SER A 50 -1.90 -14.87 -5.61
C SER A 50 -0.50 -15.42 -5.88
N GLY A 51 0.50 -15.12 -5.03
CA GLY A 51 1.91 -15.48 -5.24
C GLY A 51 2.59 -14.69 -6.36
N GLU A 52 1.82 -13.97 -7.17
CA GLU A 52 2.27 -13.08 -8.25
C GLU A 52 2.17 -11.62 -7.81
N ASP A 53 3.15 -10.81 -8.24
CA ASP A 53 3.17 -9.38 -8.00
C ASP A 53 2.07 -8.67 -8.80
N LEU A 54 1.42 -7.70 -8.16
CA LEU A 54 0.31 -6.95 -8.73
C LEU A 54 0.78 -5.57 -9.18
N MET A 55 0.40 -5.17 -10.40
CA MET A 55 0.57 -3.79 -10.86
C MET A 55 -0.71 -3.00 -10.58
N ILE A 56 -0.65 -2.07 -9.64
CA ILE A 56 -1.81 -1.28 -9.20
C ILE A 56 -1.60 0.17 -9.62
N PRO A 57 -2.52 0.80 -10.38
CA PRO A 57 -2.44 2.21 -10.73
C PRO A 57 -2.34 3.08 -9.46
N ILE A 58 -1.37 4.00 -9.39
CA ILE A 58 -1.20 4.80 -8.16
C ILE A 58 -2.42 5.67 -7.87
N ASP A 59 -3.11 6.15 -8.92
CA ASP A 59 -4.29 6.99 -8.79
C ASP A 59 -5.55 6.21 -8.40
N SER A 60 -5.53 4.86 -8.39
CA SER A 60 -6.65 4.06 -7.88
C SER A 60 -6.58 3.81 -6.38
N VAL A 61 -5.44 4.06 -5.72
CA VAL A 61 -5.29 3.86 -4.27
C VAL A 61 -6.08 4.92 -3.52
N ASP A 62 -6.92 4.50 -2.56
CA ASP A 62 -7.52 5.40 -1.59
C ASP A 62 -6.54 5.61 -0.42
N LEU A 63 -5.80 6.72 -0.49
CA LEU A 63 -4.79 7.06 0.51
C LEU A 63 -5.35 7.23 1.92
N ASN A 64 -6.67 7.47 2.08
CA ASN A 64 -7.27 7.56 3.40
C ASN A 64 -7.29 6.21 4.12
N THR A 65 -7.20 5.10 3.39
CA THR A 65 -7.22 3.74 3.95
C THR A 65 -5.82 3.15 4.15
N LEU A 66 -4.79 3.88 3.68
CA LEU A 66 -3.41 3.42 3.70
C LEU A 66 -2.93 3.24 5.15
N SER A 67 -2.45 2.04 5.46
CA SER A 67 -1.99 1.67 6.79
C SER A 67 -0.73 0.82 6.72
N PHE A 68 -0.01 0.72 7.84
CA PHE A 68 1.14 -0.17 7.98
C PHE A 68 1.07 -0.98 9.28
N TRP A 69 1.63 -2.18 9.24
CA TRP A 69 1.71 -3.06 10.40
C TRP A 69 2.73 -2.53 11.41
N HIS A 70 2.30 -2.33 12.65
CA HIS A 70 3.16 -1.91 13.76
C HIS A 70 3.49 -3.11 14.65
N GLU A 71 4.73 -3.62 14.55
CA GLU A 71 5.16 -4.84 15.26
C GLU A 71 4.94 -4.78 16.78
N ASP A 72 5.31 -3.68 17.44
CA ASP A 72 5.19 -3.61 18.92
C ASP A 72 3.74 -3.58 19.40
N GLN A 73 2.84 -2.97 18.62
CA GLN A 73 1.42 -2.82 18.96
C GLN A 73 0.56 -3.96 18.41
N LYS A 74 1.13 -4.77 17.49
CA LYS A 74 0.46 -5.86 16.78
C LYS A 74 -0.85 -5.43 16.13
N CYS A 75 -0.85 -4.25 15.50
CA CYS A 75 -2.01 -3.71 14.81
C CYS A 75 -1.59 -2.89 13.59
N TYR A 76 -2.56 -2.65 12.69
CA TYR A 76 -2.42 -1.71 11.58
C TYR A 76 -2.63 -0.28 12.08
N ILE A 77 -1.67 0.59 11.76
CA ILE A 77 -1.75 2.03 12.05
C ILE A 77 -2.04 2.76 10.75
N GLN A 78 -3.18 3.44 10.72
CA GLN A 78 -3.63 4.22 9.58
C GLN A 78 -2.84 5.53 9.47
N PHE A 79 -2.50 5.90 8.24
CA PHE A 79 -1.90 7.20 7.94
C PHE A 79 -2.99 8.27 7.86
N SER A 80 -2.80 9.36 8.59
CA SER A 80 -3.66 10.54 8.47
C SER A 80 -2.94 11.58 7.62
N ILE A 81 -3.48 11.87 6.44
CA ILE A 81 -3.06 13.03 5.64
C ILE A 81 -3.79 14.24 6.23
N SER A 82 -3.08 15.04 7.03
CA SER A 82 -3.57 16.32 7.58
C SER A 82 -3.46 17.44 6.56
#